data_AF-A0A645H2R3-F1
#
_entry.id   AF-A0A645H2R3-F1
#
_cell.length_a   1.000
_cell.length_b   1.000
_cell.length_c   1.000
_cell.angle_alpha   90.00
_cell.angle_beta   90.00
_cell.angle_gamma   90.00
#
_symmetry.space_group_name_H-M   'P 1'
#
loop_
_entity.id
_entity.type
_entity.pdbx_description
1 polymer ?
#
loop_
_entity_poly.entity_id
_entity_poly.type
_entity_poly.pdbx_seq_one_letter_code
_entity_poly.pdbx_strand_id
1 'polypeptide(L)'
;MFVTLSVERNRHIVEVTIPYEGGVIRGEEITGDMYASIDNVLDKLEKQIIRHRTRLEKCLRAGAVREIETRFGAELDEADEEGPKIVRVKRFAIKPMSEEEAMLQIEMVGHSFYVFLNSETNQMNVLYKRKDGDYGLIEPEM
;
A
#
# COMPACT_ATOMS: atom_id res chain seq x y z
N MET A 1 -22.38 1.82 5.13
CA MET A 1 -22.48 3.12 4.45
C MET A 1 -23.87 3.66 4.67
N PHE A 2 -24.00 4.87 5.17
CA PHE A 2 -25.29 5.52 5.41
C PHE A 2 -25.31 6.87 4.69
N VAL A 3 -26.42 7.14 4.02
CA VAL A 3 -26.65 8.38 3.27
C VAL A 3 -27.92 9.02 3.81
N THR A 4 -27.83 10.28 4.19
CA THR A 4 -28.95 11.08 4.67
C THR A 4 -29.10 12.28 3.76
N LEU A 5 -30.30 12.46 3.24
CA LEU A 5 -30.65 13.61 2.42
C LEU A 5 -31.70 14.42 3.16
N SER A 6 -31.43 15.70 3.37
CA SER A 6 -32.38 16.64 3.94
C SER A 6 -32.62 17.80 2.98
N VAL A 7 -33.88 18.20 2.82
CA VAL A 7 -34.27 19.29 1.91
C VAL A 7 -34.94 20.38 2.75
N GLU A 8 -34.26 21.51 2.88
CA GLU A 8 -34.82 22.70 3.53
C GLU A 8 -35.05 23.80 2.50
N ARG A 9 -36.31 23.97 2.10
CA ARG A 9 -36.76 24.95 1.10
C ARG A 9 -36.00 24.86 -0.22
N ASN A 10 -34.91 25.60 -0.36
CA ASN A 10 -34.03 25.71 -1.55
C ASN A 10 -32.60 25.24 -1.27
N ARG A 11 -32.36 24.57 -0.14
CA ARG A 11 -31.06 23.98 0.21
C ARG A 11 -31.23 22.48 0.34
N HIS A 12 -30.51 21.75 -0.50
CA HIS A 12 -30.39 20.31 -0.46
C HIS A 12 -29.10 19.98 0.28
N ILE A 13 -29.24 19.32 1.42
CA ILE A 13 -28.14 18.89 2.27
C ILE A 13 -27.98 17.39 2.06
N VAL A 14 -26.86 16.99 1.47
CA VAL A 14 -26.48 15.59 1.31
C VAL A 14 -25.39 15.29 2.32
N GLU A 15 -25.64 14.31 3.18
CA GLU A 15 -24.67 13.77 4.11
C GLU A 15 -24.39 12.30 3.79
N VAL A 16 -23.12 11.97 3.55
CA VAL A 16 -22.68 10.60 3.32
C VAL A 16 -21.63 10.24 4.36
N THR A 17 -21.90 9.17 5.11
CA THR A 17 -20.97 8.61 6.10
C THR A 17 -20.65 7.16 5.75
N ILE A 18 -19.37 6.89 5.51
CA ILE A 18 -18.84 5.57 5.17
C ILE A 18 -17.89 5.14 6.30
N PRO A 19 -18.33 4.26 7.22
CA PRO A 19 -17.43 3.60 8.16
C PRO A 19 -16.61 2.52 7.44
N TYR A 20 -15.32 2.41 7.76
CA TYR A 20 -14.40 1.37 7.26
C TYR A 20 -13.49 0.86 8.40
N GLU A 21 -12.75 -0.23 8.17
CA GLU A 21 -11.87 -0.91 9.17
C GLU A 21 -10.63 -0.11 9.62
N GLY A 22 -10.75 1.22 9.75
CA GLY A 22 -9.66 2.11 10.17
C GLY A 22 -10.05 3.59 10.24
N GLY A 23 -11.34 3.92 10.24
CA GLY A 23 -11.82 5.30 10.33
C GLY A 23 -13.23 5.51 9.77
N VAL A 24 -13.62 6.78 9.69
CA VAL A 24 -14.90 7.22 9.12
C VAL A 24 -14.65 8.30 8.08
N ILE A 25 -15.15 8.09 6.87
CA ILE A 25 -15.16 9.08 5.79
C ILE A 25 -16.52 9.76 5.82
N ARG A 26 -16.55 11.08 6.01
CA ARG A 26 -17.77 11.90 6.01
C ARG A 26 -17.67 12.96 4.93
N GLY A 27 -18.69 13.04 4.09
CA GLY A 27 -18.87 14.07 3.08
C GLY A 27 -20.21 14.78 3.32
N GLU A 28 -20.16 16.09 3.50
CA GLU A 28 -21.35 16.94 3.58
C GLU A 28 -21.26 17.99 2.46
N GLU A 29 -22.37 18.16 1.73
CA GLU A 29 -22.56 19.25 0.78
C GLU A 29 -23.94 19.87 0.90
N ILE A 30 -23.98 21.17 0.60
CA ILE A 30 -25.19 21.97 0.62
C ILE A 30 -25.26 22.72 -0.72
N THR A 31 -26.19 22.31 -1.59
CA THR A 31 -26.40 22.97 -2.90
C THR A 31 -27.88 23.27 -3.13
N GLY A 32 -28.17 24.14 -4.10
CA GLY A 32 -29.53 24.50 -4.50
C GLY A 32 -30.24 23.47 -5.40
N ASP A 33 -29.54 22.40 -5.77
CA ASP A 33 -30.06 21.27 -6.55
C ASP A 33 -29.58 19.96 -5.91
N MET A 34 -30.47 18.98 -5.82
CA MET A 34 -30.18 17.65 -5.31
C MET A 34 -29.12 16.93 -6.14
N TYR A 35 -29.22 17.00 -7.47
CA TYR A 35 -28.29 16.27 -8.35
C TYR A 35 -26.88 16.85 -8.26
N ALA A 36 -26.76 18.18 -8.30
CA ALA A 36 -25.48 18.86 -8.09
C ALA A 36 -24.88 18.56 -6.70
N SER A 37 -25.72 18.43 -5.67
CA SER A 37 -25.25 18.07 -4.33
C SER A 37 -24.67 16.64 -4.29
N ILE A 38 -25.29 15.70 -5.01
CA ILE A 38 -24.80 14.30 -5.08
C ILE A 38 -23.46 14.24 -5.81
N ASP A 39 -23.34 14.90 -6.96
CA ASP A 39 -22.10 14.91 -7.75
C ASP A 39 -20.94 15.54 -6.96
N ASN A 40 -21.20 16.66 -6.28
CA ASN A 40 -20.19 17.32 -5.45
C ASN A 40 -19.74 16.45 -4.26
N VAL A 41 -20.66 15.69 -3.64
CA VAL A 41 -20.30 14.75 -2.57
C VAL A 41 -19.50 13.58 -3.11
N LEU A 42 -19.84 13.06 -4.29
CA LEU A 42 -19.08 12.01 -4.98
C LEU A 42 -17.64 12.44 -5.24
N ASP A 43 -17.43 13.62 -5.81
CA ASP A 43 -16.08 14.17 -6.07
C ASP A 43 -15.27 14.35 -4.78
N LYS A 44 -15.92 14.80 -3.70
CA LYS A 44 -15.28 14.94 -2.37
C LYS A 44 -14.89 13.57 -1.81
N LEU A 45 -15.77 12.58 -1.90
CA LEU A 45 -15.52 11.22 -1.43
C LEU A 45 -14.40 10.56 -2.23
N GLU A 46 -14.38 10.70 -3.55
CA GLU A 46 -13.33 10.16 -4.40
C GLU A 46 -11.95 10.73 -4.02
N LYS A 47 -11.86 12.06 -3.87
CA LYS A 47 -10.64 12.72 -3.41
C LYS A 47 -10.24 12.27 -2.00
N GLN A 48 -11.19 12.09 -1.09
CA GLN A 48 -10.92 11.59 0.26
C GLN A 48 -10.43 10.13 0.24
N ILE A 49 -11.02 9.26 -0.58
CA ILE A 49 -10.61 7.86 -0.74
C ILE A 49 -9.20 7.77 -1.34
N ILE A 50 -8.91 8.55 -2.38
CA ILE A 50 -7.57 8.58 -2.98
C ILE A 50 -6.55 9.08 -1.95
N ARG A 51 -6.83 10.19 -1.24
CA ARG A 51 -5.94 10.68 -0.17
C ARG A 51 -5.78 9.67 0.95
N HIS A 52 -6.85 9.00 1.38
CA HIS A 52 -6.77 7.98 2.42
C HIS A 52 -6.01 6.76 1.95
N ARG A 53 -6.17 6.32 0.70
CA ARG A 53 -5.40 5.23 0.11
C ARG A 53 -3.93 5.60 -0.02
N THR A 54 -3.60 6.77 -0.57
CA THR A 54 -2.21 7.25 -0.66
C THR A 54 -1.62 7.49 0.73
N ARG A 55 -2.42 7.95 1.70
CA ARG A 55 -2.00 8.11 3.10
C ARG A 55 -1.84 6.77 3.79
N LEU A 56 -2.68 5.77 3.53
CA LEU A 56 -2.53 4.41 4.03
C LEU A 56 -1.30 3.76 3.40
N GLU A 57 -1.08 3.87 2.09
CA GLU A 57 0.16 3.40 1.46
C GLU A 57 1.39 4.12 2.02
N LYS A 58 1.31 5.44 2.23
CA LYS A 58 2.36 6.22 2.89
C LYS A 58 2.51 5.87 4.36
N CYS A 59 1.46 5.53 5.11
CA CYS A 59 1.50 5.14 6.52
C CYS A 59 1.84 3.67 6.71
N LEU A 60 1.60 2.79 5.75
CA LEU A 60 2.10 1.42 5.74
C LEU A 60 3.60 1.44 5.44
N ARG A 61 4.01 2.26 4.46
CA ARG A 61 5.42 2.57 4.21
C ARG A 61 6.05 3.30 5.40
N ALA A 62 5.36 4.29 5.97
CA ALA A 62 5.88 5.10 7.07
C ALA A 62 5.75 4.40 8.42
N GLY A 63 4.87 3.42 8.59
CA GLY A 63 4.75 2.59 9.80
C GLY A 63 5.91 1.61 9.89
N ALA A 64 6.33 1.05 8.75
CA ALA A 64 7.63 0.39 8.65
C ALA A 64 8.81 1.35 8.89
N VAL A 65 8.64 2.65 8.59
CA VAL A 65 9.65 3.71 8.86
C VAL A 65 9.56 4.24 10.30
N ARG A 66 8.44 4.14 11.03
CA ARG A 66 8.26 4.74 12.36
C ARG A 66 8.79 3.84 13.48
N GLU A 67 8.81 2.52 13.27
CA GLU A 67 9.67 1.61 14.04
C GLU A 67 11.17 1.87 13.78
N ILE A 68 11.52 2.55 12.68
CA ILE A 68 12.90 2.94 12.35
C ILE A 68 13.23 4.35 12.88
N GLU A 69 12.29 5.31 12.80
CA GLU A 69 12.45 6.72 13.21
C GLU A 69 12.66 6.89 14.71
N THR A 70 12.12 6.00 15.55
CA THR A 70 12.42 6.03 17.00
C THR A 70 13.86 5.68 17.33
N ARG A 71 14.65 5.14 16.39
CA ARG A 71 16.09 4.93 16.56
C ARG A 71 16.98 5.99 15.92
N PHE A 72 16.54 6.71 14.89
CA PHE A 72 17.43 7.58 14.12
C PHE A 72 16.68 8.81 13.59
N GLY A 73 16.73 9.90 14.34
CA GLY A 73 16.29 11.21 13.88
C GLY A 73 17.37 11.94 13.07
N ALA A 74 16.90 12.90 12.25
CA ALA A 74 17.62 13.97 11.55
C ALA A 74 18.37 13.47 10.26
N GLU A 75 18.34 14.11 9.08
CA GLU A 75 17.96 15.45 8.61
C GLU A 75 17.45 15.35 7.15
N LEU A 76 16.83 16.43 6.68
CA LEU A 76 16.45 16.69 5.27
C LEU A 76 17.70 16.89 4.40
N ASP A 77 17.67 16.49 3.13
CA ASP A 77 17.77 17.48 2.04
C ASP A 77 17.47 16.90 0.65
N GLU A 78 16.94 17.81 -0.16
CA GLU A 78 16.55 17.71 -1.56
C GLU A 78 17.77 17.51 -2.47
N ALA A 79 17.65 16.71 -3.54
CA ALA A 79 18.24 17.02 -4.85
C ALA A 79 17.92 15.93 -5.90
N ASP A 80 17.41 16.39 -7.02
CA ASP A 80 17.30 15.70 -8.30
C ASP A 80 18.61 15.04 -8.72
N GLU A 81 18.50 13.83 -9.28
CA GLU A 81 19.51 13.30 -10.20
C GLU A 81 18.84 12.15 -10.98
N GLU A 82 18.60 12.37 -12.26
CA GLU A 82 18.07 11.40 -13.21
C GLU A 82 19.17 10.41 -13.61
N GLY A 83 19.09 9.21 -13.04
CA GLY A 83 19.81 8.02 -13.44
C GLY A 83 19.07 6.81 -12.86
N PRO A 84 19.36 5.57 -13.30
CA PRO A 84 18.87 4.37 -12.63
C PRO A 84 19.46 4.31 -11.22
N LYS A 85 18.83 5.04 -10.30
CA LYS A 85 19.16 5.05 -8.88
C LYS A 85 18.69 3.72 -8.31
N ILE A 86 19.52 3.07 -7.51
CA ILE A 86 19.08 1.92 -6.71
C ILE A 86 18.09 2.47 -5.68
N VAL A 87 16.80 2.46 -6.03
CA VAL A 87 15.72 3.11 -5.27
C VAL A 87 15.51 2.44 -3.90
N ARG A 88 15.95 1.18 -3.74
CA ARG A 88 15.71 0.39 -2.54
C ARG A 88 16.71 -0.77 -2.42
N VAL A 89 17.56 -0.74 -1.39
CA VAL A 89 18.37 -1.90 -0.99
C VAL A 89 17.65 -2.63 0.15
N LYS A 90 17.06 -3.79 -0.13
CA LYS A 90 16.47 -4.65 0.90
C LYS A 90 17.52 -5.61 1.43
N ARG A 91 17.96 -5.41 2.66
CA ARG A 91 18.82 -6.35 3.38
C ARG A 91 17.92 -7.27 4.19
N PHE A 92 17.79 -8.51 3.76
CA PHE A 92 17.09 -9.55 4.52
C PHE A 92 18.12 -10.31 5.35
N ALA A 93 17.77 -10.62 6.60
CA ALA A 93 18.50 -11.62 7.36
C ALA A 93 18.15 -12.98 6.76
N ILE A 94 19.07 -13.52 5.95
CA ILE A 94 18.84 -14.79 5.24
C ILE A 94 18.96 -15.91 6.27
N LYS A 95 17.83 -16.55 6.58
CA LYS A 95 17.81 -17.80 7.33
C LYS A 95 17.82 -18.97 6.35
N PRO A 96 18.52 -20.07 6.66
CA PRO A 96 18.37 -21.30 5.89
C PRO A 96 16.92 -21.77 5.99
N MET A 97 16.30 -22.02 4.84
CA MET A 97 14.93 -22.51 4.72
C MET A 97 14.80 -23.39 3.46
N SER A 98 13.76 -24.21 3.38
CA SER A 98 13.51 -25.06 2.21
C SER A 98 12.85 -24.30 1.05
N GLU A 99 12.83 -24.91 -0.13
CA GLU A 99 12.15 -24.35 -1.32
C GLU A 99 10.64 -24.17 -1.09
N GLU A 100 10.02 -25.13 -0.41
CA GLU A 100 8.60 -25.10 -0.06
C GLU A 100 8.29 -23.96 0.94
N GLU A 101 9.16 -23.76 1.92
CA GLU A 101 9.05 -22.64 2.86
C GLU A 101 9.23 -21.30 2.14
N ALA A 102 10.14 -21.23 1.17
CA ALA A 102 10.33 -20.04 0.34
C ALA A 102 9.10 -19.72 -0.53
N MET A 103 8.39 -20.73 -1.05
CA MET A 103 7.11 -20.54 -1.77
C MET A 103 6.05 -19.88 -0.88
N LEU A 104 5.89 -20.36 0.35
CA LEU A 104 4.95 -19.78 1.31
C LEU A 104 5.32 -18.33 1.67
N GLN A 105 6.62 -18.04 1.79
CA GLN A 105 7.08 -16.68 2.06
C GLN A 105 6.81 -15.72 0.90
N ILE A 106 6.91 -16.17 -0.36
CA ILE A 106 6.52 -15.37 -1.52
C ILE A 106 5.05 -14.96 -1.44
N GLU A 107 4.17 -15.89 -1.08
CA GLU A 107 2.73 -15.65 -0.99
C GLU A 107 2.38 -14.73 0.17
N MET A 108 3.00 -14.91 1.34
CA MET A 108 2.78 -14.07 2.51
C MET A 108 3.28 -12.63 2.32
N VAL A 109 4.46 -12.47 1.69
CA VAL A 109 5.07 -11.14 1.46
C VAL A 109 4.45 -10.45 0.24
N GLY A 110 3.82 -11.20 -0.67
CA GLY A 110 3.23 -10.67 -1.90
C GLY A 110 4.28 -10.07 -2.85
N HIS A 111 5.46 -10.68 -2.93
CA HIS A 111 6.54 -10.25 -3.82
C HIS A 111 6.72 -11.19 -5.01
N SER A 112 7.21 -10.65 -6.13
CA SER A 112 7.41 -11.42 -7.36
C SER A 112 8.61 -12.38 -7.29
N PHE A 113 9.52 -12.15 -6.34
CA PHE A 113 10.72 -12.93 -6.12
C PHE A 113 11.10 -12.95 -4.64
N TYR A 114 11.82 -13.98 -4.23
CA TYR A 114 12.30 -14.18 -2.87
C TYR A 114 13.69 -14.82 -2.89
N VAL A 115 14.61 -14.23 -2.13
CA VAL A 115 15.99 -14.69 -2.03
C VAL A 115 16.15 -15.41 -0.69
N PHE A 116 16.65 -16.63 -0.73
CA PHE A 116 16.83 -17.45 0.46
C PHE A 116 18.11 -18.28 0.37
N LEU A 117 18.56 -18.76 1.51
CA LEU A 117 19.62 -19.75 1.59
C LEU A 117 18.94 -21.12 1.64
N ASN A 118 19.18 -21.95 0.64
CA ASN A 118 18.62 -23.30 0.62
C ASN A 118 19.29 -24.13 1.72
N SER A 119 18.51 -24.77 2.59
CA SER A 119 19.03 -25.61 3.67
C SER A 119 19.78 -26.86 3.20
N GLU A 120 19.49 -27.35 1.99
CA GLU A 120 20.09 -28.57 1.44
C GLU A 120 21.43 -28.28 0.75
N THR A 121 21.46 -27.28 -0.13
CA THR A 121 22.65 -26.91 -0.90
C THR A 121 23.54 -25.91 -0.18
N ASN A 122 23.02 -25.26 0.87
CA ASN A 122 23.66 -24.14 1.58
C ASN A 122 24.10 -23.02 0.62
N GLN A 123 23.40 -22.89 -0.51
CA GLN A 123 23.61 -21.90 -1.55
C GLN A 123 22.47 -20.89 -1.56
N MET A 124 22.76 -19.69 -2.06
CA MET A 124 21.77 -18.62 -2.18
C MET A 124 20.93 -18.83 -3.42
N ASN A 125 19.65 -19.16 -3.24
CA ASN A 125 18.73 -19.37 -4.34
C ASN A 125 17.72 -18.20 -4.43
N VAL A 126 17.27 -17.92 -5.65
CA VAL A 126 16.22 -16.92 -5.89
C VAL A 126 15.01 -17.61 -6.51
N LEU A 127 13.92 -17.64 -5.76
CA LEU A 127 12.63 -18.12 -6.23
C LEU A 127 11.84 -16.95 -6.82
N TYR A 128 11.18 -17.11 -7.97
CA TYR A 128 10.36 -16.07 -8.59
C TYR A 128 9.08 -16.64 -9.20
N LYS A 129 8.05 -15.81 -9.28
CA LYS A 129 6.75 -16.18 -9.85
C LYS A 129 6.75 -15.93 -11.36
N ARG A 130 6.43 -16.96 -12.15
CA ARG A 130 6.23 -16.82 -13.61
C ARG A 130 4.87 -16.22 -13.92
N LYS A 131 4.73 -15.67 -15.13
CA LYS A 131 3.44 -15.16 -15.65
C LYS A 131 2.39 -16.28 -15.79
N ASP A 132 2.85 -17.51 -15.94
CA ASP A 132 2.02 -18.71 -16.13
C ASP A 132 1.42 -19.23 -14.81
N GLY A 133 1.81 -18.67 -13.66
CA GLY A 133 1.37 -19.10 -12.33
C GLY A 133 2.32 -20.06 -11.63
N ASP A 134 3.23 -20.68 -12.39
CA ASP A 134 4.28 -21.56 -11.85
C ASP A 134 5.44 -20.79 -11.19
N TYR A 135 6.23 -21.50 -10.39
CA TYR A 135 7.42 -20.98 -9.73
C TYR A 135 8.69 -21.34 -10.51
N GLY A 136 9.63 -20.40 -10.59
CA GLY A 136 10.96 -20.61 -11.15
C GLY A 136 12.03 -20.43 -10.09
N LEU A 137 13.02 -21.32 -10.08
CA LEU A 137 14.19 -21.27 -9.19
C LEU A 137 15.41 -20.80 -9.99
N ILE A 138 16.18 -19.87 -9.44
CA ILE A 138 17.48 -19.44 -9.96
C ILE A 138 18.52 -19.89 -8.94
N GLU A 139 19.42 -20.75 -9.39
CA GLU A 139 20.55 -21.24 -8.62
C GLU A 139 21.85 -20.66 -9.20
N PRO A 140 22.71 -20.05 -8.39
CA PRO A 140 24.03 -19.62 -8.83
C PRO A 140 24.95 -20.85 -8.88
N GLU A 141 25.27 -21.31 -10.09
CA GLU A 141 26.36 -22.25 -10.31
C GLU A 141 27.68 -21.46 -10.37
N MET A 142 28.69 -21.88 -9.60
CA MET A 142 29.98 -21.18 -9.48
C MET A 142 31.11 -21.96 -10.15
#